data_AF-A0A8X7VVQ0-F1
#
_entry.id   AF-A0A8X7VVQ0-F1
#
_cell.length_a   1.000
_cell.length_b   1.000
_cell.length_c   1.000
_cell.angle_alpha   90.00
_cell.angle_beta   90.00
_cell.angle_gamma   90.00
#
_symmetry.space_group_name_H-M   'P 1'
#
loop_
_entity.id
_entity.type
_entity.pdbx_description
1 polymer ?
#
loop_
_entity_poly.entity_id
_entity_poly.type
_entity_poly.pdbx_seq_one_letter_code
_entity_poly.pdbx_strand_id
1 'polypeptide(L)'
;MEAMHAPIYFERYDVQGEMSHVPPEVMESIRKNKVCLKGGLKTPVGGGVSSLNVQLRKELDLFASLVNCFNLPGLPTRHENVDIVVNRENTEGEYAGLEHEVVPGVVEILGSHKANIMKLADGLFLESCREVAKKYPGITYNEIIVDNCCMQLVLLEGLESRLEQGASAGNVGKDSIVMENKANPAALLLSSAMMLRHLQFPSFADRLETAVKRVISEGKCRTKDLGGQSTTQQVVDAVIAKLE
;
A
#
# COMPACT_ATOMS: atom_id res chain seq x y z
N MET A 1 13.69 13.16 -2.66
CA MET A 1 13.29 14.06 -3.77
C MET A 1 14.31 15.16 -4.00
N GLU A 2 14.44 16.13 -3.10
CA GLU A 2 15.38 17.26 -3.26
C GLU A 2 16.85 16.78 -3.34
N ALA A 3 17.31 15.97 -2.38
CA ALA A 3 18.67 15.40 -2.35
C ALA A 3 19.03 14.40 -3.47
N MET A 4 18.08 14.05 -4.34
CA MET A 4 18.29 13.19 -5.52
C MET A 4 18.04 13.95 -6.83
N HIS A 5 17.74 15.26 -6.75
CA HIS A 5 17.34 16.13 -7.85
C HIS A 5 16.20 15.57 -8.72
N ALA A 6 15.19 14.98 -8.07
CA ALA A 6 13.99 14.51 -8.77
C ALA A 6 13.21 15.69 -9.39
N PRO A 7 12.73 15.60 -10.64
CA PRO A 7 12.02 16.67 -11.35
C PRO A 7 10.55 16.78 -10.90
N ILE A 8 10.33 16.95 -9.60
CA ILE A 8 9.00 17.02 -8.97
C ILE A 8 8.91 18.27 -8.09
N TYR A 9 7.85 19.06 -8.31
CA TYR A 9 7.42 20.13 -7.42
C TYR A 9 6.30 19.64 -6.51
N PHE A 10 6.28 20.09 -5.25
CA PHE A 10 5.24 19.74 -4.27
C PHE A 10 4.40 20.96 -3.91
N GLU A 11 3.15 20.97 -4.38
CA GLU A 11 2.06 21.76 -3.79
C GLU A 11 1.72 21.11 -2.43
N ARG A 12 1.89 21.84 -1.32
CA ARG A 12 1.82 21.29 0.05
C ARG A 12 0.61 21.86 0.79
N TYR A 13 -0.18 20.98 1.40
CA TYR A 13 -1.34 21.30 2.23
C TYR A 13 -1.22 20.59 3.59
N ASP A 14 -1.69 21.23 4.66
CA ASP A 14 -1.93 20.56 5.95
C ASP A 14 -3.37 20.06 6.00
N VAL A 15 -3.56 18.80 6.40
CA VAL A 15 -4.87 18.13 6.50
C VAL A 15 -4.82 17.20 7.71
N GLN A 16 -5.67 17.48 8.70
CA GLN A 16 -5.67 16.81 10.00
C GLN A 16 -6.80 15.76 10.05
N GLY A 17 -6.59 14.65 10.75
CA GLY A 17 -7.54 13.52 10.76
C GLY A 17 -8.87 13.81 11.46
N GLU A 18 -8.88 14.89 12.24
CA GLU A 18 -9.97 15.43 13.03
C GLU A 18 -10.90 16.37 12.22
N MET A 19 -10.53 16.74 11.00
CA MET A 19 -11.36 17.58 10.12
C MET A 19 -12.62 16.83 9.66
N SER A 20 -13.74 17.54 9.53
CA SER A 20 -15.03 16.92 9.13
C SER A 20 -15.12 16.58 7.64
N HIS A 21 -14.28 17.21 6.81
CA HIS A 21 -14.19 17.00 5.37
C HIS A 21 -12.79 17.40 4.88
N VAL A 22 -12.38 16.87 3.73
CA VAL A 22 -11.18 17.33 3.02
C VAL A 22 -11.42 18.75 2.48
N PRO A 23 -10.47 19.70 2.61
CA PRO A 23 -10.65 21.05 2.08
C PRO A 23 -10.86 21.07 0.55
N PRO A 24 -11.77 21.90 0.01
CA PRO A 24 -12.05 21.96 -1.42
C PRO A 24 -10.81 22.22 -2.29
N GLU A 25 -9.88 23.07 -1.84
CA GLU A 25 -8.64 23.41 -2.53
C GLU A 25 -7.67 22.22 -2.65
N VAL A 26 -7.68 21.30 -1.68
CA VAL A 26 -6.93 20.04 -1.74
C VAL A 26 -7.56 19.11 -2.78
N MET A 27 -8.89 19.03 -2.80
CA MET A 27 -9.62 18.23 -3.78
C MET A 27 -9.44 18.77 -5.21
N GLU A 28 -9.43 20.10 -5.38
CA GLU A 28 -9.14 20.74 -6.66
C GLU A 28 -7.69 20.50 -7.12
N SER A 29 -6.72 20.67 -6.21
CA SER A 29 -5.30 20.36 -6.48
C SER A 29 -5.12 18.92 -6.94
N ILE A 30 -5.71 17.93 -6.25
CA ILE A 30 -5.60 16.52 -6.66
C ILE A 30 -6.32 16.27 -7.99
N ARG A 31 -7.51 16.85 -8.21
CA ARG A 31 -8.25 16.73 -9.49
C ARG A 31 -7.51 17.39 -10.67
N LYS A 32 -6.70 18.41 -10.42
CA LYS A 32 -5.83 19.11 -11.39
C LYS A 32 -4.53 18.34 -11.65
N ASN A 33 -3.79 18.01 -10.59
CA ASN A 33 -2.44 17.45 -10.66
C ASN A 33 -2.41 15.92 -10.85
N LYS A 34 -3.56 15.25 -10.68
CA LYS A 34 -3.81 13.78 -10.80
C LYS A 34 -3.05 12.86 -9.84
N VAL A 35 -1.98 13.32 -9.22
CA VAL A 35 -1.13 12.53 -8.31
C VAL A 35 -1.08 13.19 -6.94
N CYS A 36 -1.14 12.38 -5.87
CA CYS A 36 -1.10 12.83 -4.49
C CYS A 36 -0.22 11.90 -3.64
N LEU A 37 0.67 12.47 -2.83
CA LEU A 37 1.44 11.75 -1.81
C LEU A 37 0.95 12.19 -0.43
N LYS A 38 0.19 11.33 0.24
CA LYS A 38 -0.42 11.62 1.56
C LYS A 38 0.23 10.83 2.69
N GLY A 39 0.31 11.46 3.85
CA GLY A 39 0.61 10.78 5.12
C GLY A 39 -0.56 9.92 5.62
N GLY A 40 -0.36 9.30 6.78
CA GLY A 40 -1.42 8.58 7.50
C GLY A 40 -2.40 9.54 8.16
N LEU A 41 -3.61 9.67 7.62
CA LEU A 41 -4.70 10.43 8.25
C LEU A 41 -5.41 9.55 9.28
N LYS A 42 -5.40 9.99 10.53
CA LYS A 42 -6.14 9.39 11.64
C LYS A 42 -7.65 9.38 11.34
N THR A 43 -8.41 8.53 12.01
CA THR A 43 -9.88 8.50 11.90
C THR A 43 -10.45 8.28 13.29
N PRO A 44 -11.30 9.19 13.81
CA PRO A 44 -11.95 9.02 15.10
C PRO A 44 -12.81 7.75 15.15
N VAL A 45 -12.67 6.95 16.20
CA VAL A 45 -13.50 5.75 16.42
C VAL A 45 -14.74 6.14 17.23
N GLY A 46 -15.93 5.75 16.77
CA GLY A 46 -17.19 5.95 17.50
C GLY A 46 -17.88 7.31 17.30
N GLY A 47 -17.35 8.19 16.44
CA GLY A 47 -18.04 9.40 15.98
C GLY A 47 -18.67 9.22 14.60
N GLY A 48 -19.81 9.85 14.35
CA GLY A 48 -20.53 9.79 13.05
C GLY A 48 -19.88 10.58 11.89
N VAL A 49 -18.55 10.76 11.92
CA VAL A 49 -17.77 11.48 10.91
C VAL A 49 -17.21 10.48 9.91
N SER A 50 -17.45 10.68 8.62
CA SER A 50 -16.87 9.86 7.55
C SER A 50 -15.35 10.02 7.53
N SER A 51 -14.60 8.90 7.52
CA SER A 51 -13.14 8.94 7.41
C SER A 51 -12.69 9.74 6.19
N LEU A 52 -11.80 10.71 6.38
CA LEU A 52 -11.19 11.48 5.28
C LEU A 52 -10.49 10.59 4.26
N ASN A 53 -9.95 9.44 4.69
CA ASN A 53 -9.37 8.46 3.77
C ASN A 53 -10.44 7.84 2.86
N VAL A 54 -11.67 7.64 3.34
CA VAL A 54 -12.81 7.12 2.54
C VAL A 54 -13.41 8.22 1.68
N GLN A 55 -13.51 9.46 2.17
CA GLN A 55 -13.94 10.61 1.37
C GLN A 55 -13.03 10.78 0.14
N LEU A 56 -11.70 10.84 0.34
CA LEU A 56 -10.71 10.93 -0.75
C LEU A 56 -10.92 9.83 -1.81
N ARG A 57 -11.14 8.59 -1.38
CA ARG A 57 -11.30 7.45 -2.30
C ARG A 57 -12.54 7.55 -3.16
N LYS A 58 -13.68 7.95 -2.57
CA LYS A 58 -14.95 8.07 -3.28
C LYS A 58 -15.01 9.31 -4.17
N GLU A 59 -14.55 10.46 -3.68
CA GLU A 59 -14.62 11.73 -4.42
C GLU A 59 -13.57 11.89 -5.53
N LEU A 60 -12.62 10.97 -5.62
CA LEU A 60 -11.59 10.88 -6.67
C LEU A 60 -11.67 9.55 -7.45
N ASP A 61 -12.68 8.72 -7.18
CA ASP A 61 -12.92 7.42 -7.81
C ASP A 61 -11.71 6.46 -7.82
N LEU A 62 -11.07 6.29 -6.66
CA LEU A 62 -9.85 5.51 -6.50
C LEU A 62 -10.17 4.04 -6.21
N PHE A 63 -10.76 3.36 -7.20
CA PHE A 63 -11.26 1.96 -7.12
C PHE A 63 -10.20 0.90 -6.78
N ALA A 64 -8.93 1.11 -7.12
CA ALA A 64 -7.86 0.15 -6.84
C ALA A 64 -6.93 0.61 -5.69
N SER A 65 -6.66 -0.30 -4.74
CA SER A 65 -5.70 -0.12 -3.64
C SER A 65 -4.66 -1.24 -3.65
N LEU A 66 -3.50 -1.00 -4.27
CA LEU A 66 -2.37 -1.92 -4.30
C LEU A 66 -1.56 -1.86 -2.99
N VAL A 67 -1.24 -3.01 -2.40
CA VAL A 67 -0.34 -3.13 -1.24
C VAL A 67 0.71 -4.19 -1.52
N ASN A 68 1.98 -3.78 -1.59
CA ASN A 68 3.11 -4.68 -1.84
C ASN A 68 3.66 -5.19 -0.49
N CYS A 69 3.61 -6.50 -0.27
CA CYS A 69 4.08 -7.17 0.93
C CYS A 69 5.23 -8.11 0.58
N PHE A 70 6.46 -7.74 0.92
CA PHE A 70 7.66 -8.54 0.59
C PHE A 70 8.68 -8.55 1.73
N ASN A 71 9.53 -9.58 1.80
CA ASN A 71 10.63 -9.59 2.76
C ASN A 71 11.68 -8.52 2.39
N LEU A 72 11.97 -7.62 3.33
CA LEU A 72 13.12 -6.72 3.23
C LEU A 72 14.40 -7.47 3.67
N PRO A 73 15.45 -7.53 2.83
CA PRO A 73 16.69 -8.23 3.17
C PRO A 73 17.29 -7.77 4.51
N GLY A 74 17.77 -8.72 5.31
CA GLY A 74 18.38 -8.47 6.61
C GLY A 74 17.41 -8.21 7.77
N LEU A 75 16.09 -8.17 7.56
CA LEU A 75 15.11 -8.21 8.66
C LEU A 75 14.80 -9.66 9.07
N PRO A 76 14.94 -10.03 10.35
CA PRO A 76 14.47 -11.34 10.83
C PRO A 76 12.94 -11.37 10.76
N THR A 77 12.41 -12.38 10.10
CA THR A 77 10.97 -12.60 9.89
C THR A 77 10.67 -14.09 10.04
N ARG A 78 9.44 -14.47 10.45
CA ARG A 78 9.07 -15.89 10.61
C ARG A 78 9.10 -16.65 9.27
N HIS A 79 8.82 -15.92 8.19
CA HIS A 79 8.62 -16.44 6.85
C HIS A 79 9.58 -15.75 5.88
N GLU A 80 10.17 -16.51 4.98
CA GLU A 80 11.14 -16.04 4.00
C GLU A 80 10.57 -16.06 2.57
N ASN A 81 11.28 -15.40 1.65
CA ASN A 81 10.97 -15.32 0.22
C ASN A 81 9.53 -14.88 -0.09
N VAL A 82 8.89 -14.11 0.79
CA VAL A 82 7.61 -13.44 0.57
C VAL A 82 7.79 -12.36 -0.48
N ASP A 83 7.01 -12.45 -1.55
CA ASP A 83 6.71 -11.37 -2.48
C ASP A 83 5.23 -11.49 -2.88
N ILE A 84 4.49 -10.40 -2.69
CA ILE A 84 3.02 -10.34 -2.74
C ILE A 84 2.60 -8.95 -3.21
N VAL A 85 1.62 -8.89 -4.11
CA VAL A 85 0.83 -7.68 -4.36
C VAL A 85 -0.63 -7.97 -4.05
N VAL A 86 -1.13 -7.38 -2.96
CA VAL A 86 -2.57 -7.41 -2.65
C VAL A 86 -3.24 -6.29 -3.43
N ASN A 87 -3.96 -6.64 -4.51
CA ASN A 87 -4.92 -5.72 -5.09
C ASN A 87 -6.21 -5.77 -4.27
N ARG A 88 -6.48 -4.70 -3.52
CA ARG A 88 -7.74 -4.52 -2.81
C ARG A 88 -8.62 -3.56 -3.60
N GLU A 89 -9.79 -4.03 -3.98
CA GLU A 89 -10.90 -3.19 -4.42
C GLU A 89 -11.27 -2.20 -3.29
N ASN A 90 -11.50 -0.93 -3.65
CA ASN A 90 -11.41 0.23 -2.78
C ASN A 90 -12.52 1.28 -2.95
N THR A 91 -13.36 1.17 -3.98
CA THR A 91 -14.63 1.90 -4.09
C THR A 91 -15.87 1.01 -3.94
N GLU A 92 -15.80 -0.34 -3.97
CA GLU A 92 -16.89 -1.31 -3.71
C GLU A 92 -16.75 -2.32 -2.55
N GLY A 93 -17.44 -3.47 -2.68
CA GLY A 93 -17.74 -4.43 -1.61
C GLY A 93 -18.68 -3.85 -0.57
N GLU A 94 -18.13 -3.10 0.37
CA GLU A 94 -18.93 -2.30 1.32
C GLU A 94 -19.42 -0.96 0.68
N TYR A 95 -19.24 -0.74 -0.64
CA TYR A 95 -19.64 0.46 -1.47
C TYR A 95 -19.93 0.11 -3.01
N ALA A 96 -19.48 0.88 -4.04
CA ALA A 96 -19.51 0.66 -5.53
C ALA A 96 -18.45 1.52 -6.34
N GLY A 97 -17.62 1.14 -7.36
CA GLY A 97 -17.06 -0.15 -7.87
C GLY A 97 -16.25 -0.19 -9.22
N LEU A 98 -15.61 -1.35 -9.51
CA LEU A 98 -14.98 -1.91 -10.76
C LEU A 98 -13.57 -1.54 -11.35
N GLU A 99 -13.04 -2.49 -12.16
CA GLU A 99 -11.86 -2.56 -13.09
C GLU A 99 -10.38 -2.68 -12.55
N HIS A 100 -9.47 -3.22 -13.39
CA HIS A 100 -8.03 -3.44 -13.10
C HIS A 100 -7.16 -3.58 -14.38
N GLU A 101 -5.92 -3.06 -14.35
CA GLU A 101 -4.91 -3.14 -15.42
C GLU A 101 -3.79 -4.15 -15.06
N VAL A 102 -3.39 -4.99 -16.01
CA VAL A 102 -2.38 -6.06 -15.79
C VAL A 102 -0.96 -5.48 -15.72
N VAL A 103 -0.32 -5.67 -14.57
CA VAL A 103 1.08 -5.29 -14.35
C VAL A 103 2.04 -6.38 -14.89
N PRO A 104 3.05 -6.04 -15.71
CA PRO A 104 4.04 -7.01 -16.18
C PRO A 104 4.79 -7.71 -15.03
N GLY A 105 4.90 -9.04 -15.11
CA GLY A 105 5.63 -9.87 -14.15
C GLY A 105 4.75 -10.70 -13.19
N VAL A 106 3.45 -10.44 -13.13
CA VAL A 106 2.50 -11.29 -12.37
C VAL A 106 2.28 -12.61 -13.12
N VAL A 107 2.53 -13.74 -12.45
CA VAL A 107 2.37 -15.11 -13.01
C VAL A 107 1.06 -15.80 -12.61
N GLU A 108 0.49 -15.42 -11.48
CA GLU A 108 -0.73 -16.00 -10.92
C GLU A 108 -1.56 -14.94 -10.18
N ILE A 109 -2.89 -15.08 -10.21
CA ILE A 109 -3.87 -14.27 -9.48
C ILE A 109 -4.83 -15.21 -8.73
N LEU A 110 -5.17 -14.86 -7.50
CA LEU A 110 -5.99 -15.67 -6.61
C LEU A 110 -7.23 -14.89 -6.13
N GLY A 111 -8.43 -15.33 -6.53
CA GLY A 111 -9.70 -14.72 -6.13
C GLY A 111 -10.10 -15.15 -4.71
N SER A 112 -9.92 -14.27 -3.71
CA SER A 112 -10.34 -14.52 -2.33
C SER A 112 -11.80 -14.08 -2.09
N HIS A 113 -12.68 -15.00 -1.65
CA HIS A 113 -14.13 -14.79 -1.61
C HIS A 113 -14.83 -15.48 -0.42
N LYS A 114 -16.12 -15.17 -0.18
CA LYS A 114 -17.02 -15.86 0.76
C LYS A 114 -18.33 -16.33 0.07
N ALA A 115 -18.27 -16.59 -1.23
CA ALA A 115 -19.41 -17.09 -2.04
C ALA A 115 -20.08 -18.40 -1.54
N ASN A 116 -19.45 -19.15 -0.63
CA ASN A 116 -20.11 -20.27 0.06
C ASN A 116 -21.31 -19.80 0.93
N ILE A 117 -21.23 -18.58 1.47
CA ILE A 117 -22.30 -17.89 2.21
C ILE A 117 -22.94 -16.81 1.33
N MET A 118 -22.13 -15.88 0.81
CA MET A 118 -22.58 -14.69 0.06
C MET A 118 -22.78 -15.00 -1.43
N LYS A 119 -23.63 -15.99 -1.72
CA LYS A 119 -23.80 -16.63 -3.04
C LYS A 119 -24.12 -15.70 -4.21
N LEU A 120 -24.67 -14.51 -3.96
CA LEU A 120 -25.03 -13.54 -5.00
C LEU A 120 -23.93 -12.51 -5.26
N ALA A 121 -23.51 -11.77 -4.23
CA ALA A 121 -22.48 -10.73 -4.36
C ALA A 121 -21.12 -11.33 -4.77
N ASP A 122 -20.58 -12.22 -3.94
CA ASP A 122 -19.31 -12.89 -4.21
C ASP A 122 -19.41 -13.89 -5.38
N GLY A 123 -20.61 -14.38 -5.68
CA GLY A 123 -20.86 -15.18 -6.88
C GLY A 123 -20.64 -14.38 -8.16
N LEU A 124 -21.21 -13.17 -8.22
CA LEU A 124 -21.04 -12.21 -9.32
C LEU A 124 -19.60 -11.70 -9.42
N PHE A 125 -18.92 -11.49 -8.29
CA PHE A 125 -17.48 -11.17 -8.25
C PHE A 125 -16.64 -12.28 -8.90
N LEU A 126 -16.84 -13.54 -8.51
CA LEU A 126 -16.12 -14.66 -9.12
C LEU A 126 -16.46 -14.83 -10.61
N GLU A 127 -17.72 -14.66 -11.00
CA GLU A 127 -18.11 -14.68 -12.41
C GLU A 127 -17.37 -13.60 -13.22
N SER A 128 -17.30 -12.38 -12.69
CA SER A 128 -16.56 -11.26 -13.28
C SER A 128 -15.05 -11.53 -13.36
N CYS A 129 -14.44 -12.10 -12.31
CA CYS A 129 -13.03 -12.48 -12.34
C CYS A 129 -12.74 -13.57 -13.36
N ARG A 130 -13.60 -14.60 -13.47
CA ARG A 130 -13.49 -15.66 -14.50
C ARG A 130 -13.64 -15.10 -15.91
N GLU A 131 -14.55 -14.15 -16.12
CA GLU A 131 -14.74 -13.43 -17.39
C GLU A 131 -13.49 -12.63 -17.80
N VAL A 132 -12.84 -11.98 -16.84
CA VAL A 132 -11.58 -11.24 -17.07
C VAL A 132 -10.40 -12.19 -17.28
N ALA A 133 -10.28 -13.29 -16.53
CA ALA A 133 -9.20 -14.27 -16.67
C ALA A 133 -9.13 -14.88 -18.09
N LYS A 134 -10.28 -15.11 -18.75
CA LYS A 134 -10.36 -15.56 -20.16
C LYS A 134 -9.60 -14.63 -21.13
N LYS A 135 -9.45 -13.34 -20.79
CA LYS A 135 -8.75 -12.34 -21.62
C LYS A 135 -7.23 -12.38 -21.44
N TYR A 136 -6.73 -13.03 -20.39
CA TYR A 136 -5.32 -13.05 -20.00
C TYR A 136 -4.79 -14.49 -19.80
N PRO A 137 -4.83 -15.36 -20.83
CA PRO A 137 -4.49 -16.79 -20.71
C PRO A 137 -3.01 -17.09 -20.38
N GLY A 138 -2.15 -16.06 -20.29
CA GLY A 138 -0.77 -16.17 -19.81
C GLY A 138 -0.61 -16.01 -18.29
N ILE A 139 -1.70 -15.79 -17.55
CA ILE A 139 -1.71 -15.64 -16.09
C ILE A 139 -2.59 -16.75 -15.51
N THR A 140 -2.06 -17.50 -14.54
CA THR A 140 -2.85 -18.52 -13.83
C THR A 140 -3.91 -17.84 -12.96
N TYR A 141 -5.16 -18.29 -13.00
CA TYR A 141 -6.23 -17.78 -12.13
C TYR A 141 -6.80 -18.91 -11.26
N ASN A 142 -6.73 -18.71 -9.95
CA ASN A 142 -7.23 -19.64 -8.93
C ASN A 142 -8.24 -18.95 -7.99
N GLU A 143 -8.97 -19.72 -7.19
CA GLU A 143 -10.03 -19.23 -6.29
C GLU A 143 -9.91 -19.83 -4.90
N ILE A 144 -10.22 -19.04 -3.86
CA ILE A 144 -10.09 -19.47 -2.45
C ILE A 144 -11.13 -18.82 -1.54
N ILE A 145 -11.68 -19.61 -0.62
CA ILE A 145 -12.54 -19.08 0.44
C ILE A 145 -11.67 -18.30 1.43
N VAL A 146 -12.04 -17.06 1.75
CA VAL A 146 -11.23 -16.10 2.52
C VAL A 146 -10.71 -16.65 3.86
N ASP A 147 -11.50 -17.46 4.56
CA ASP A 147 -11.10 -18.13 5.81
C ASP A 147 -9.93 -19.13 5.60
N ASN A 148 -9.97 -19.89 4.50
CA ASN A 148 -8.88 -20.78 4.10
C ASN A 148 -7.68 -19.97 3.61
N CYS A 149 -7.92 -18.84 2.94
CA CYS A 149 -6.87 -17.91 2.53
C CYS A 149 -6.08 -17.42 3.76
N CYS A 150 -6.77 -16.78 4.73
CA CYS A 150 -6.20 -16.34 6.01
C CYS A 150 -5.41 -17.44 6.74
N MET A 151 -5.86 -18.70 6.69
CA MET A 151 -5.14 -19.83 7.26
C MET A 151 -3.86 -20.16 6.49
N GLN A 152 -3.94 -20.30 5.16
CA GLN A 152 -2.80 -20.68 4.30
C GLN A 152 -1.68 -19.64 4.30
N LEU A 153 -1.96 -18.38 4.60
CA LEU A 153 -0.96 -17.30 4.60
C LEU A 153 -0.14 -17.27 5.90
N VAL A 154 -0.80 -17.54 7.02
CA VAL A 154 -0.14 -17.67 8.33
C VAL A 154 0.71 -18.95 8.42
N LEU A 155 0.35 -19.98 7.63
CA LEU A 155 1.11 -21.24 7.53
C LEU A 155 2.17 -21.23 6.41
N LEU A 156 1.88 -20.55 5.29
CA LEU A 156 2.61 -20.60 4.01
C LEU A 156 2.76 -22.00 3.38
N GLU A 157 1.86 -22.92 3.68
CA GLU A 157 1.81 -24.22 3.01
C GLU A 157 1.03 -24.12 1.68
N GLY A 158 1.73 -24.30 0.56
CA GLY A 158 1.12 -24.60 -0.75
C GLY A 158 0.64 -23.43 -1.61
N LEU A 159 0.92 -22.17 -1.24
CA LEU A 159 0.64 -21.00 -2.07
C LEU A 159 1.93 -20.51 -2.77
N GLU A 160 2.07 -20.76 -4.07
CA GLU A 160 3.22 -20.29 -4.86
C GLU A 160 3.10 -18.80 -5.26
N SER A 161 1.88 -18.27 -5.45
CA SER A 161 1.58 -16.85 -5.22
C SER A 161 0.71 -16.67 -3.96
N ARG A 162 1.00 -15.61 -3.19
CA ARG A 162 0.43 -15.40 -1.83
C ARG A 162 -0.36 -14.08 -1.80
N LEU A 163 -1.41 -13.98 -0.99
CA LEU A 163 -2.32 -12.82 -0.92
C LEU A 163 -2.94 -12.64 0.47
N GLU A 164 -2.55 -11.62 1.25
CA GLU A 164 -3.14 -11.40 2.59
C GLU A 164 -4.05 -10.16 2.69
N GLN A 165 -5.34 -10.39 2.96
CA GLN A 165 -6.27 -9.33 3.36
C GLN A 165 -5.92 -8.80 4.76
N GLY A 166 -5.02 -7.81 4.82
CA GLY A 166 -4.45 -7.30 6.07
C GLY A 166 -4.63 -5.80 6.34
N ALA A 167 -5.47 -5.09 5.58
CA ALA A 167 -5.58 -3.62 5.63
C ALA A 167 -6.33 -3.05 6.86
N SER A 168 -6.18 -3.67 8.04
CA SER A 168 -6.46 -2.97 9.29
C SER A 168 -5.37 -1.91 9.51
N ALA A 169 -5.78 -0.64 9.65
CA ALA A 169 -4.88 0.51 9.68
C ALA A 169 -4.09 0.67 10.99
N GLY A 170 -3.63 -0.44 11.59
CA GLY A 170 -3.17 -0.55 12.97
C GLY A 170 -1.95 0.27 13.39
N ASN A 171 -1.34 1.04 12.48
CA ASN A 171 -0.24 1.99 12.75
C ASN A 171 -0.52 3.43 12.25
N VAL A 172 -1.69 3.70 11.67
CA VAL A 172 -2.04 5.05 11.17
C VAL A 172 -2.45 5.94 12.35
N GLY A 173 -1.73 7.05 12.56
CA GLY A 173 -2.10 8.05 13.57
C GLY A 173 -1.89 7.63 15.03
N LYS A 174 -0.87 6.83 15.34
CA LYS A 174 -0.45 6.54 16.74
C LYS A 174 0.28 7.73 17.34
N ASP A 175 -0.45 8.56 18.08
CA ASP A 175 0.02 9.82 18.69
C ASP A 175 1.37 9.70 19.43
N SER A 176 1.57 8.62 20.19
CA SER A 176 2.80 8.35 20.95
C SER A 176 4.05 8.10 20.08
N ILE A 177 3.88 7.63 18.84
CA ILE A 177 5.00 7.42 17.90
C ILE A 177 5.33 8.71 17.15
N VAL A 178 4.31 9.53 16.86
CA VAL A 178 4.44 10.83 16.19
C VAL A 178 5.25 11.81 17.06
N MET A 179 4.86 11.99 18.33
CA MET A 179 5.54 12.95 19.22
C MET A 179 6.97 12.57 19.61
N GLU A 180 7.39 11.31 19.42
CA GLU A 180 8.73 10.84 19.76
C GLU A 180 9.74 10.88 18.59
N ASN A 181 9.34 11.24 17.36
CA ASN A 181 10.18 11.17 16.14
C ASN A 181 10.82 9.78 15.92
N LYS A 182 10.06 8.71 16.20
CA LYS A 182 10.49 7.30 16.07
C LYS A 182 9.64 6.50 15.06
N ALA A 183 8.83 7.18 14.26
CA ALA A 183 8.07 6.56 13.18
C ALA A 183 9.00 6.00 12.10
N ASN A 184 8.69 4.83 11.56
CA ASN A 184 9.43 4.24 10.45
C ASN A 184 9.10 4.97 9.13
N PRO A 185 10.07 5.61 8.46
CA PRO A 185 9.81 6.32 7.20
C PRO A 185 9.68 5.37 6.00
N ALA A 186 10.10 4.10 6.11
CA ALA A 186 10.28 3.20 4.97
C ALA A 186 9.01 3.03 4.13
N ALA A 187 7.84 2.88 4.76
CA ALA A 187 6.57 2.74 4.05
C ALA A 187 6.27 3.97 3.16
N LEU A 188 6.44 5.18 3.68
CA LEU A 188 6.20 6.42 2.91
C LEU A 188 7.25 6.62 1.81
N LEU A 189 8.51 6.24 2.06
CA LEU A 189 9.59 6.29 1.05
C LEU A 189 9.35 5.28 -0.08
N LEU A 190 8.85 4.08 0.22
CA LEU A 190 8.48 3.08 -0.78
C LEU A 190 7.23 3.49 -1.57
N SER A 191 6.20 4.04 -0.93
CA SER A 191 5.06 4.66 -1.65
C SER A 191 5.50 5.83 -2.53
N SER A 192 6.53 6.58 -2.12
CA SER A 192 7.14 7.64 -2.94
C SER A 192 7.90 7.08 -4.15
N ALA A 193 8.51 5.90 -4.05
CA ALA A 193 9.11 5.19 -5.18
C ALA A 193 8.02 4.65 -6.14
N MET A 194 6.91 4.11 -5.63
CA MET A 194 5.75 3.73 -6.46
C MET A 194 5.18 4.94 -7.23
N MET A 195 5.05 6.10 -6.57
CA MET A 195 4.66 7.36 -7.21
C MET A 195 5.65 7.78 -8.31
N LEU A 196 6.96 7.65 -8.09
CA LEU A 196 7.99 7.92 -9.11
C LEU A 196 7.88 6.96 -10.31
N ARG A 197 7.59 5.67 -10.10
CA ARG A 197 7.34 4.72 -11.21
C ARG A 197 6.11 5.13 -12.02
N HIS A 198 5.00 5.47 -11.36
CA HIS A 198 3.77 5.93 -12.02
C HIS A 198 3.99 7.20 -12.85
N LEU A 199 4.74 8.17 -12.31
CA LEU A 199 5.16 9.41 -12.99
C LEU A 199 6.22 9.21 -14.10
N GLN A 200 6.51 7.97 -14.51
CA GLN A 200 7.51 7.63 -15.54
C GLN A 200 8.95 8.06 -15.20
N PHE A 201 9.30 8.06 -13.91
CA PHE A 201 10.66 8.30 -13.40
C PHE A 201 11.27 7.05 -12.75
N PRO A 202 11.39 5.91 -13.46
CA PRO A 202 11.83 4.64 -12.88
C PRO A 202 13.23 4.71 -12.27
N SER A 203 14.20 5.35 -12.93
CA SER A 203 15.58 5.49 -12.41
C SER A 203 15.65 6.22 -11.06
N PHE A 204 14.74 7.17 -10.81
CA PHE A 204 14.62 7.83 -9.51
C PHE A 204 13.94 6.93 -8.48
N ALA A 205 12.94 6.13 -8.89
CA ALA A 205 12.30 5.13 -8.03
C ALA A 205 13.28 4.03 -7.60
N ASP A 206 14.02 3.45 -8.56
CA ASP A 206 14.98 2.37 -8.34
C ASP A 206 16.11 2.81 -7.40
N ARG A 207 16.63 4.04 -7.55
CA ARG A 207 17.60 4.63 -6.61
C ARG A 207 17.04 4.75 -5.19
N LEU A 208 15.84 5.31 -5.04
CA LEU A 208 15.19 5.48 -3.73
C LEU A 208 14.88 4.13 -3.06
N GLU A 209 14.32 3.19 -3.82
CA GLU A 209 13.98 1.85 -3.34
C GLU A 209 15.23 1.05 -2.95
N THR A 210 16.29 1.12 -3.76
CA THR A 210 17.59 0.49 -3.46
C THR A 210 18.24 1.10 -2.22
N ALA A 211 18.21 2.43 -2.07
CA ALA A 211 18.73 3.11 -0.89
C ALA A 211 18.00 2.67 0.40
N VAL A 212 16.66 2.61 0.37
CA VAL A 212 15.85 2.14 1.51
C VAL A 212 16.14 0.66 1.83
N LYS A 213 16.09 -0.22 0.82
CA LYS A 213 16.42 -1.65 0.99
C LYS A 213 17.84 -1.83 1.57
N ARG A 214 18.82 -1.07 1.07
CA ARG A 214 20.21 -1.11 1.53
C ARG A 214 20.37 -0.67 2.99
N VAL A 215 19.82 0.48 3.38
CA VAL A 215 19.90 0.97 4.77
C VAL A 215 19.29 -0.01 5.76
N ILE A 216 18.12 -0.57 5.41
CA ILE A 216 17.47 -1.58 6.23
C ILE A 216 18.34 -2.85 6.31
N SER A 217 18.88 -3.33 5.19
CA SER A 217 19.73 -4.53 5.17
C SER A 217 21.06 -4.38 5.92
N GLU A 218 21.71 -3.20 5.87
CA GLU A 218 22.98 -2.93 6.57
C GLU A 218 22.82 -2.91 8.10
N GLY A 219 21.60 -2.85 8.64
CA GLY A 219 21.30 -3.03 10.07
C GLY A 219 21.63 -1.86 10.99
N LYS A 220 22.58 -1.00 10.60
CA LYS A 220 23.13 0.12 11.39
C LYS A 220 22.09 1.19 11.76
N CYS A 221 21.15 1.47 10.87
CA CYS A 221 20.16 2.53 11.03
C CYS A 221 18.75 1.95 10.83
N ARG A 222 18.07 1.65 11.93
CA ARG A 222 16.74 1.04 11.96
C ARG A 222 15.91 1.66 13.08
N THR A 223 14.62 1.91 12.83
CA THR A 223 13.66 2.32 13.86
C THR A 223 13.30 1.15 14.79
N LYS A 224 12.63 1.45 15.91
CA LYS A 224 12.33 0.51 17.00
C LYS A 224 11.46 -0.68 16.57
N ASP A 225 10.54 -0.46 15.65
CA ASP A 225 9.69 -1.50 15.03
C ASP A 225 10.49 -2.49 14.17
N LEU A 226 11.64 -2.07 13.62
CA LEU A 226 12.57 -2.93 12.88
C LEU A 226 13.70 -3.51 13.76
N GLY A 227 13.54 -3.46 15.09
CA GLY A 227 14.49 -3.95 16.08
C GLY A 227 15.71 -3.04 16.32
N GLY A 228 15.72 -1.82 15.77
CA GLY A 228 16.78 -0.84 16.00
C GLY A 228 16.45 0.17 17.12
N GLN A 229 17.19 1.29 17.14
CA GLN A 229 17.01 2.40 18.10
C GLN A 229 17.08 3.79 17.44
N SER A 230 17.17 3.85 16.10
CA SER A 230 17.32 5.11 15.36
C SER A 230 16.02 5.91 15.33
N THR A 231 16.15 7.24 15.25
CA THR A 231 15.02 8.15 14.98
C THR A 231 14.60 8.10 13.50
N THR A 232 13.42 8.64 13.19
CA THR A 232 12.94 8.82 11.82
C THR A 232 13.96 9.58 10.97
N GLN A 233 14.51 10.69 11.50
CA GLN A 233 15.48 11.51 10.79
C GLN A 233 16.79 10.76 10.51
N GLN A 234 17.33 10.03 11.49
CA GLN A 234 18.56 9.24 11.29
C GLN A 234 18.42 8.17 10.19
N VAL A 235 17.24 7.58 10.02
CA VAL A 235 16.97 6.65 8.90
C VAL A 235 16.84 7.41 7.58
N VAL A 236 16.22 8.59 7.55
CA VAL A 236 16.17 9.45 6.35
C VAL A 236 17.57 9.91 5.92
N ASP A 237 18.40 10.37 6.85
CA ASP A 237 19.78 10.81 6.59
C ASP A 237 20.63 9.65 6.06
N ALA A 238 20.48 8.45 6.66
CA ALA A 238 21.14 7.24 6.19
C ALA A 238 20.67 6.81 4.79
N VAL A 239 19.40 7.02 4.43
CA VAL A 239 18.89 6.77 3.06
C VAL A 239 19.46 7.80 2.09
N ILE A 240 19.51 9.09 2.46
CA ILE A 240 20.10 10.14 1.63
C ILE A 240 21.57 9.85 1.31
N ALA A 241 22.36 9.41 2.30
CA ALA A 241 23.74 8.97 2.14
C ALA A 241 23.93 7.63 1.36
N LYS A 242 22.86 7.13 0.73
CA LYS A 242 22.84 5.91 -0.11
C LYS A 242 22.06 6.12 -1.42
N LEU A 243 21.74 7.37 -1.80
CA LEU A 243 21.06 7.73 -3.06
C LEU A 243 22.01 7.86 -4.26
N GLU A 244 23.33 7.68 -4.05
CA GLU A 244 24.35 7.58 -5.10
C GLU A 244 24.22 6.26 -5.89
#